data_AF-A0A7S4I900-F1
#
_entry.id   AF-A0A7S4I900-F1
#
_cell.length_a   1.000
_cell.length_b   1.000
_cell.length_c   1.000
_cell.angle_alpha   90.00
_cell.angle_beta   90.00
_cell.angle_gamma   90.00
#
_symmetry.space_group_name_H-M   'P 1'
#
loop_
_entity.id
_entity.type
_entity.pdbx_description
1 polymer ?
#
loop_
_entity_poly.entity_id
_entity_poly.type
_entity_poly.pdbx_seq_one_letter_code
_entity_poly.pdbx_strand_id
1 'polypeptide(L)'
;NSVFTLSSSSVRVTNEEEVFSNEGSIGGTGNFEGSMNLEQSGVFMANGELSTSRVNVEDQFTSSGTMYFMINSRNLNEPDSISQVTAGGVSLQGGRACVCFNPGLPLVDGDRFDLVDAHSRLEGRFDTVEFDCVECPRRNAKSLEGTRAECEPTADYSSTSFSVLFEACDGGSGNYLDSITPAWYIIFPVALAIVFLVVVVFGGGLALENRIRRKKAQQRLNLRTKQRKEKFLQGLQGSESSLI
;
A
#
# COMPACT_ATOMS: atom_id res chain seq x y z
N ASN A 1 -30.91 -3.44 23.90
CA ASN A 1 -30.42 -4.81 23.70
C ASN A 1 -31.57 -5.73 23.33
N SER A 2 -31.83 -5.84 22.03
CA SER A 2 -32.69 -6.89 21.50
C SER A 2 -31.77 -8.04 21.07
N VAL A 3 -32.03 -9.25 21.58
CA VAL A 3 -31.32 -10.46 21.17
C VAL A 3 -32.26 -11.27 20.30
N PHE A 4 -31.89 -11.48 19.05
CA PHE A 4 -32.61 -12.36 18.14
C PHE A 4 -31.79 -13.65 18.00
N THR A 5 -32.41 -14.79 18.32
CA THR A 5 -31.80 -16.11 18.17
C THR A 5 -32.64 -16.90 17.18
N LEU A 6 -32.01 -17.31 16.09
CA LEU A 6 -32.61 -18.09 15.03
C LEU A 6 -31.92 -19.46 15.01
N SER A 7 -32.66 -20.50 15.39
CA SER A 7 -32.16 -21.88 15.39
C SER A 7 -32.60 -22.63 14.13
N SER A 8 -31.70 -23.42 13.53
CA SER A 8 -31.99 -24.27 12.37
C SER A 8 -32.57 -23.53 11.14
N SER A 9 -32.23 -22.25 10.96
CA SER A 9 -32.81 -21.40 9.91
C SER A 9 -31.73 -20.78 9.03
N SER A 10 -31.84 -20.96 7.71
CA SER A 10 -31.04 -20.22 6.74
C SER A 10 -31.73 -18.89 6.45
N VAL A 11 -31.16 -17.78 6.92
CA VAL A 11 -31.63 -16.45 6.52
C VAL A 11 -31.03 -16.12 5.15
N ARG A 12 -31.89 -16.18 4.13
CA ARG A 12 -31.59 -15.76 2.76
C ARG A 12 -32.19 -14.37 2.55
N VAL A 13 -31.33 -13.36 2.40
CA VAL A 13 -31.76 -11.99 2.07
C VAL A 13 -31.64 -11.81 0.56
N THR A 14 -32.74 -12.05 -0.17
CA THR A 14 -32.81 -11.88 -1.64
C THR A 14 -33.67 -10.67 -1.98
N ASN A 15 -33.17 -9.80 -2.86
CA ASN A 15 -33.95 -8.73 -3.48
C ASN A 15 -34.08 -9.05 -4.97
N GLU A 16 -35.08 -9.85 -5.36
CA GLU A 16 -35.37 -10.03 -6.79
C GLU A 16 -36.83 -9.78 -7.21
N GLU A 17 -37.89 -9.94 -6.39
CA GLU A 17 -39.24 -9.56 -6.87
C GLU A 17 -40.37 -9.37 -5.85
N GLU A 18 -40.15 -9.56 -4.54
CA GLU A 18 -41.09 -9.13 -3.50
C GLU A 18 -40.34 -8.26 -2.50
N VAL A 19 -40.90 -7.09 -2.21
CA VAL A 19 -40.36 -6.10 -1.29
C VAL A 19 -40.37 -6.69 0.12
N PHE A 20 -39.37 -7.51 0.44
CA PHE A 20 -38.88 -7.59 1.81
C PHE A 20 -38.05 -6.33 2.04
N SER A 21 -38.70 -5.16 2.03
CA SER A 21 -38.16 -4.00 2.74
C SER A 21 -38.31 -4.33 4.21
N ASN A 22 -37.29 -4.94 4.79
CA ASN A 22 -37.15 -4.81 6.23
C ASN A 22 -36.79 -3.34 6.47
N GLU A 23 -37.83 -2.50 6.63
CA GLU A 23 -37.70 -1.19 7.30
C GLU A 23 -37.40 -1.39 8.80
N GLY A 24 -37.36 -2.64 9.27
CA GLY A 24 -36.77 -3.03 10.54
C GLY A 24 -35.25 -3.17 10.41
N SER A 25 -34.56 -2.37 11.21
CA SER A 25 -33.13 -2.47 11.39
C SER A 25 -32.83 -3.57 12.41
N ILE A 26 -31.88 -4.48 12.13
CA ILE A 26 -31.41 -5.45 13.13
C ILE A 26 -30.27 -4.78 13.91
N GLY A 27 -30.65 -3.85 14.78
CA GLY A 27 -29.75 -3.27 15.77
C GLY A 27 -29.57 -4.21 16.96
N GLY A 28 -28.32 -4.50 17.35
CA GLY A 28 -28.01 -5.24 18.59
C GLY A 28 -27.18 -6.50 18.37
N THR A 29 -27.34 -7.50 19.25
CA THR A 29 -26.57 -8.75 19.19
C THR A 29 -27.47 -9.89 18.69
N GLY A 30 -27.11 -10.49 17.55
CA GLY A 30 -27.83 -11.62 16.97
C GLY A 30 -26.97 -12.87 16.96
N ASN A 31 -27.56 -14.01 17.31
CA ASN A 31 -26.91 -15.32 17.20
C ASN A 31 -27.71 -16.19 16.22
N PHE A 32 -27.02 -16.81 15.27
CA PHE A 32 -27.57 -17.69 14.26
C PHE A 32 -26.96 -19.09 14.41
N GLU A 33 -27.79 -20.09 14.72
CA GLU A 33 -27.38 -21.49 14.70
C GLU A 33 -27.60 -22.02 13.27
N GLY A 34 -26.50 -22.24 12.56
CA GLY A 34 -26.47 -22.60 11.15
C GLY A 34 -25.63 -21.66 10.29
N SER A 35 -25.94 -21.63 8.99
CA SER A 35 -25.22 -20.82 7.99
C SER A 35 -26.06 -19.63 7.50
N MET A 36 -25.38 -18.55 7.14
CA MET A 36 -25.96 -17.34 6.59
C MET A 36 -25.37 -17.02 5.22
N ASN A 37 -26.21 -16.62 4.27
CA ASN A 37 -25.78 -16.24 2.92
C ASN A 37 -26.39 -14.88 2.53
N LEU A 38 -25.52 -13.91 2.26
CA LEU A 38 -25.86 -12.59 1.75
C LEU A 38 -25.56 -12.52 0.25
N GLU A 39 -26.60 -12.48 -0.57
CA GLU A 39 -26.45 -12.40 -2.03
C GLU A 39 -26.10 -10.98 -2.51
N GLN A 40 -25.77 -10.84 -3.79
CA GLN A 40 -25.21 -9.60 -4.37
C GLN A 40 -26.12 -8.37 -4.22
N SER A 41 -27.44 -8.54 -4.29
CA SER A 41 -28.42 -7.47 -4.06
C SER A 41 -28.77 -7.27 -2.57
N GLY A 42 -28.25 -8.14 -1.71
CA GLY A 42 -28.47 -8.10 -0.28
C GLY A 42 -27.71 -6.96 0.40
N VAL A 43 -28.38 -6.33 1.37
CA VAL A 43 -27.76 -5.36 2.27
C VAL A 43 -27.82 -5.92 3.68
N PHE A 44 -26.70 -5.87 4.39
CA PHE A 44 -26.58 -6.35 5.75
C PHE A 44 -26.04 -5.27 6.69
N MET A 45 -26.59 -5.22 7.91
CA MET A 45 -26.32 -4.20 8.94
C MET A 45 -26.59 -2.76 8.45
N ALA A 46 -27.66 -2.59 7.65
CA ALA A 46 -27.96 -1.41 6.86
C ALA A 46 -27.85 -0.06 7.60
N ASN A 47 -27.51 0.98 6.83
CA ASN A 47 -27.30 2.34 7.30
C ASN A 47 -28.60 2.99 7.84
N GLY A 48 -28.61 3.38 9.12
CA GLY A 48 -29.78 3.93 9.83
C GLY A 48 -29.88 3.52 11.30
N GLU A 49 -29.07 2.57 11.73
CA GLU A 49 -29.01 2.09 13.12
C GLU A 49 -28.28 3.09 14.02
N LEU A 50 -28.92 3.47 15.13
CA LEU A 50 -28.28 4.28 16.18
C LEU A 50 -27.21 3.49 16.95
N SER A 51 -27.25 2.16 16.85
CA SER A 51 -26.43 1.21 17.59
C SER A 51 -25.61 0.36 16.64
N THR A 52 -24.48 -0.18 17.11
CA THR A 52 -23.72 -1.17 16.34
C THR A 52 -24.36 -2.53 16.40
N SER A 53 -24.06 -3.38 15.43
CA SER A 53 -24.64 -4.71 15.30
C SER A 53 -23.58 -5.79 15.36
N ARG A 54 -23.73 -6.73 16.30
CA ARG A 54 -22.83 -7.87 16.48
C ARG A 54 -23.57 -9.13 16.11
N VAL A 55 -23.09 -9.84 15.10
CA VAL A 55 -23.72 -11.06 14.60
C VAL A 55 -22.77 -12.23 14.76
N ASN A 56 -23.22 -13.27 15.45
CA ASN A 56 -22.50 -14.52 15.58
C ASN A 56 -23.21 -15.62 14.77
N VAL A 57 -22.49 -16.27 13.86
CA VAL A 57 -22.97 -17.35 12.99
C VAL A 57 -22.22 -18.62 13.34
N GLU A 58 -22.92 -19.68 13.73
CA GLU A 58 -22.26 -20.91 14.18
C GLU A 58 -21.39 -21.56 13.09
N ASP A 59 -21.94 -21.70 11.87
CA ASP A 59 -21.30 -22.43 10.78
C ASP A 59 -20.59 -21.49 9.79
N GLN A 60 -21.22 -21.19 8.65
CA GLN A 60 -20.61 -20.44 7.55
C GLN A 60 -21.38 -19.15 7.29
N PHE A 61 -20.63 -18.06 7.15
CA PHE A 61 -21.14 -16.78 6.63
C PHE A 61 -20.60 -16.54 5.22
N THR A 62 -21.47 -16.56 4.23
CA THR A 62 -21.13 -16.24 2.83
C THR A 62 -21.70 -14.87 2.47
N SER A 63 -20.92 -14.04 1.79
CA SER A 63 -21.38 -12.72 1.36
C SER A 63 -20.84 -12.36 -0.02
N SER A 64 -21.72 -11.93 -0.91
CA SER A 64 -21.41 -11.23 -2.16
C SER A 64 -22.11 -9.86 -2.23
N GLY A 65 -22.81 -9.46 -1.17
CA GLY A 65 -23.65 -8.26 -1.10
C GLY A 65 -22.95 -7.04 -0.50
N THR A 66 -23.75 -6.08 0.00
CA THR A 66 -23.24 -4.89 0.70
C THR A 66 -23.36 -5.06 2.21
N MET A 67 -22.25 -4.90 2.93
CA MET A 67 -22.19 -4.94 4.39
C MET A 67 -21.80 -3.57 4.93
N TYR A 68 -22.51 -3.13 5.97
CA TYR A 68 -22.23 -1.87 6.65
C TYR A 68 -21.64 -2.15 8.03
N PHE A 69 -20.60 -1.41 8.38
CA PHE A 69 -19.93 -1.50 9.66
C PHE A 69 -19.84 -0.12 10.30
N MET A 70 -20.03 -0.07 11.61
CA MET A 70 -19.87 1.15 12.39
C MET A 70 -18.79 0.94 13.45
N ILE A 71 -17.89 1.91 13.58
CA ILE A 71 -16.89 1.95 14.64
C ILE A 71 -17.16 3.19 15.49
N ASN A 72 -17.69 2.96 16.69
CA ASN A 72 -18.14 4.02 17.57
C ASN A 72 -17.17 4.32 18.71
N SER A 73 -16.40 3.32 19.16
CA SER A 73 -15.44 3.44 20.25
C SER A 73 -14.22 2.54 20.03
N ARG A 74 -13.05 3.05 20.44
CA ARG A 74 -11.80 2.29 20.51
C ARG A 74 -11.81 1.27 21.65
N ASN A 75 -12.59 1.54 22.70
CA ASN A 75 -12.77 0.62 23.80
C ASN A 75 -13.82 -0.43 23.42
N LEU A 76 -13.36 -1.59 22.94
CA LEU A 76 -14.24 -2.68 22.48
C LEU A 76 -15.10 -3.31 23.60
N ASN A 77 -14.83 -2.97 24.86
CA ASN A 77 -15.63 -3.39 26.01
C ASN A 77 -16.86 -2.50 26.23
N GLU A 78 -16.93 -1.33 25.58
CA GLU A 78 -18.10 -0.47 25.66
C GLU A 78 -19.27 -1.06 24.87
N PRO A 79 -20.51 -0.88 25.37
CA PRO A 79 -21.68 -1.21 24.58
C PRO A 79 -21.67 -0.38 23.30
N ASP A 80 -22.15 -0.97 22.22
CA ASP A 80 -22.25 -0.35 20.90
C ASP A 80 -20.91 0.18 20.34
N SER A 81 -19.78 -0.44 20.71
CA SER A 81 -18.44 0.01 20.29
C SER A 81 -18.15 -0.24 18.81
N ILE A 82 -18.58 -1.38 18.27
CA ILE A 82 -18.26 -1.83 16.92
C ILE A 82 -19.31 -2.78 16.36
N SER A 83 -19.63 -2.63 15.07
CA SER A 83 -20.39 -3.63 14.32
C SER A 83 -19.47 -4.73 13.83
N GLN A 84 -19.80 -5.99 14.11
CA GLN A 84 -18.93 -7.12 13.88
C GLN A 84 -19.72 -8.36 13.43
N VAL A 85 -19.12 -9.15 12.54
CA VAL A 85 -19.59 -10.50 12.22
C VAL A 85 -18.56 -11.51 12.71
N THR A 86 -18.97 -12.45 13.54
CA THR A 86 -18.18 -13.62 13.92
C THR A 86 -18.82 -14.85 13.31
N ALA A 87 -18.05 -15.73 12.68
CA ALA A 87 -18.58 -16.96 12.11
C ALA A 87 -17.64 -18.16 12.28
N GLY A 88 -18.16 -19.39 12.25
CA GLY A 88 -17.33 -20.61 12.15
C GLY A 88 -16.37 -20.55 10.96
N GLY A 89 -16.84 -20.14 9.78
CA GLY A 89 -16.05 -19.78 8.61
C GLY A 89 -16.70 -18.66 7.79
N VAL A 90 -15.89 -17.95 7.01
CA VAL A 90 -16.33 -16.81 6.21
C VAL A 90 -15.89 -16.98 4.76
N SER A 91 -16.82 -16.74 3.82
CA SER A 91 -16.55 -16.70 2.38
C SER A 91 -17.07 -15.38 1.80
N LEU A 92 -16.15 -14.49 1.45
CA LEU A 92 -16.43 -13.22 0.78
C LEU A 92 -16.23 -13.38 -0.72
N GLN A 93 -17.33 -13.44 -1.47
CA GLN A 93 -17.35 -13.66 -2.90
C GLN A 93 -17.56 -12.33 -3.64
N GLY A 94 -16.78 -11.32 -3.26
CA GLY A 94 -16.89 -9.95 -3.76
C GLY A 94 -17.82 -9.08 -2.91
N GLY A 95 -18.49 -8.13 -3.56
CA GLY A 95 -19.44 -7.21 -2.90
C GLY A 95 -18.79 -5.96 -2.32
N ARG A 96 -19.49 -5.28 -1.42
CA ARG A 96 -19.06 -3.97 -0.88
C ARG A 96 -19.08 -3.95 0.64
N ALA A 97 -18.00 -3.47 1.25
CA ALA A 97 -17.97 -3.09 2.67
C ALA A 97 -18.04 -1.56 2.80
N CYS A 98 -19.00 -1.06 3.57
CA CYS A 98 -19.17 0.34 3.92
C CYS A 98 -18.80 0.51 5.39
N VAL A 99 -17.68 1.16 5.70
CA VAL A 99 -17.20 1.35 7.06
C VAL A 99 -17.42 2.82 7.46
N CYS A 100 -18.28 3.04 8.45
CA CYS A 100 -18.53 4.36 9.03
C CYS A 100 -17.83 4.48 10.39
N PHE A 101 -17.26 5.65 10.68
CA PHE A 101 -16.68 5.95 11.98
C PHE A 101 -17.51 7.01 12.70
N ASN A 102 -17.60 6.92 14.02
CA ASN A 102 -18.16 7.98 14.83
C ASN A 102 -17.27 9.22 14.76
N PRO A 103 -17.80 10.42 14.43
CA PRO A 103 -16.99 11.63 14.26
C PRO A 103 -16.16 12.06 15.47
N GLY A 104 -16.55 11.61 16.68
CA GLY A 104 -15.83 11.90 17.93
C GLY A 104 -14.83 10.83 18.34
N LEU A 105 -14.60 9.80 17.52
CA LEU A 105 -13.70 8.68 17.83
C LEU A 105 -12.23 9.13 17.78
N PRO A 106 -11.49 9.10 18.90
CA PRO A 106 -10.05 9.34 18.87
C PRO A 106 -9.33 8.13 18.27
N LEU A 107 -8.87 8.26 17.03
CA LEU A 107 -8.09 7.24 16.33
C LEU A 107 -6.60 7.46 16.57
N VAL A 108 -5.84 6.40 16.80
CA VAL A 108 -4.37 6.45 16.98
C VAL A 108 -3.65 5.44 16.10
N ASP A 109 -2.37 5.70 15.86
CA ASP A 109 -1.55 4.88 14.96
C ASP A 109 -1.47 3.44 15.49
N GLY A 110 -1.70 2.49 14.59
CA GLY A 110 -1.77 1.07 14.93
C GLY A 110 -3.10 0.60 15.50
N ASP A 111 -4.14 1.45 15.56
CA ASP A 111 -5.49 0.98 15.89
C ASP A 111 -5.96 -0.04 14.83
N ARG A 112 -6.51 -1.14 15.32
CA ARG A 112 -7.02 -2.25 14.52
C ARG A 112 -8.41 -2.64 14.99
N PHE A 113 -9.33 -2.78 14.04
CA PHE A 113 -10.71 -3.13 14.28
C PHE A 113 -11.11 -4.33 13.42
N ASP A 114 -11.25 -5.50 14.02
CA ASP A 114 -11.67 -6.72 13.33
C ASP A 114 -13.19 -6.70 13.12
N LEU A 115 -13.63 -6.36 11.90
CA LEU A 115 -15.03 -6.22 11.52
C LEU A 115 -15.68 -7.55 11.15
N VAL A 116 -14.88 -8.47 10.64
CA VAL A 116 -15.29 -9.85 10.39
C VAL A 116 -14.23 -10.77 10.98
N ASP A 117 -14.66 -11.74 11.77
CA ASP A 117 -13.81 -12.75 12.41
C ASP A 117 -14.33 -14.16 12.12
N ALA A 118 -13.45 -15.01 11.61
CA ALA A 118 -13.75 -16.37 11.21
C ALA A 118 -12.96 -17.36 12.07
N HIS A 119 -13.64 -18.23 12.82
CA HIS A 119 -12.99 -19.18 13.72
C HIS A 119 -12.08 -20.18 13.00
N SER A 120 -12.43 -20.57 11.76
CA SER A 120 -11.67 -21.55 10.97
C SER A 120 -10.88 -20.92 9.83
N ARG A 121 -11.54 -20.20 8.93
CA ARG A 121 -10.92 -19.48 7.81
C ARG A 121 -11.81 -18.37 7.28
N LEU A 122 -11.18 -17.35 6.74
CA LEU A 122 -11.76 -16.37 5.84
C LEU A 122 -11.23 -16.62 4.43
N GLU A 123 -12.13 -16.78 3.47
CA GLU A 123 -11.81 -16.90 2.05
C GLU A 123 -12.38 -15.73 1.25
N GLY A 124 -11.60 -15.25 0.28
CA GLY A 124 -12.00 -14.15 -0.58
C GLY A 124 -11.94 -12.78 0.11
N ARG A 125 -12.48 -11.76 -0.56
CA ARG A 125 -12.41 -10.34 -0.16
C ARG A 125 -13.62 -9.59 -0.69
N PHE A 126 -13.90 -8.41 -0.14
CA PHE A 126 -14.83 -7.47 -0.77
C PHE A 126 -14.20 -6.88 -2.05
N ASP A 127 -15.02 -6.63 -3.07
CA ASP A 127 -14.56 -5.97 -4.31
C ASP A 127 -14.32 -4.47 -4.08
N THR A 128 -15.09 -3.88 -3.17
CA THR A 128 -15.00 -2.48 -2.82
C THR A 128 -15.07 -2.34 -1.31
N VAL A 129 -14.09 -1.66 -0.71
CA VAL A 129 -14.14 -1.22 0.68
C VAL A 129 -14.17 0.30 0.67
N GLU A 130 -15.17 0.86 1.33
CA GLU A 130 -15.41 2.28 1.36
C GLU A 130 -15.40 2.76 2.80
N PHE A 131 -14.58 3.77 3.06
CA PHE A 131 -14.43 4.37 4.38
C PHE A 131 -15.25 5.65 4.48
N ASP A 132 -15.52 6.08 5.71
CA ASP A 132 -16.31 7.26 6.04
C ASP A 132 -17.76 7.25 5.50
N CYS A 133 -18.22 6.16 4.88
CA CYS A 133 -19.54 6.06 4.26
C CYS A 133 -19.88 7.26 3.35
N VAL A 134 -18.98 7.56 2.41
CA VAL A 134 -19.04 8.73 1.53
C VAL A 134 -19.98 8.52 0.32
N GLU A 135 -19.83 7.40 -0.36
CA GLU A 135 -20.56 6.97 -1.57
C GLU A 135 -21.57 5.85 -1.30
N CYS A 136 -21.52 5.19 -0.14
CA CYS A 136 -22.61 4.32 0.31
C CYS A 136 -23.87 5.17 0.58
N PRO A 137 -25.09 4.72 0.22
CA PRO A 137 -26.32 5.53 0.33
C PRO A 137 -26.51 6.11 1.75
N ARG A 138 -26.12 7.39 1.88
CA ARG A 138 -26.27 8.23 3.07
C ARG A 138 -27.72 8.62 3.20
N ARG A 139 -28.46 8.01 4.12
CA ARG A 139 -29.66 8.68 4.62
C ARG A 139 -29.63 9.04 6.10
N ASN A 140 -28.79 8.45 6.96
CA ASN A 140 -28.69 8.85 8.37
C ASN A 140 -27.35 8.58 9.08
N ALA A 141 -26.31 8.04 8.42
CA ALA A 141 -24.98 7.96 9.05
C ALA A 141 -24.44 9.37 9.29
N LYS A 142 -24.05 9.66 10.54
CA LYS A 142 -23.11 10.76 10.85
C LYS A 142 -21.75 10.39 10.26
N SER A 143 -21.63 10.59 8.95
CA SER A 143 -20.37 10.55 8.22
C SER A 143 -19.54 11.76 8.63
N LEU A 144 -18.21 11.62 8.60
CA LEU A 144 -17.24 12.70 8.66
C LEU A 144 -17.45 13.65 7.46
N GLU A 145 -18.50 14.47 7.50
CA GLU A 145 -18.52 15.69 6.70
C GLU A 145 -17.44 16.62 7.27
N GLY A 146 -16.24 16.53 6.71
CA GLY A 146 -15.29 17.64 6.76
C GLY A 146 -14.38 17.71 7.98
N THR A 147 -14.02 16.60 8.61
CA THR A 147 -12.79 16.56 9.42
C THR A 147 -11.89 15.51 8.83
N ARG A 148 -10.74 15.94 8.29
CA ARG A 148 -9.62 15.06 7.94
C ARG A 148 -9.37 14.19 9.18
N ALA A 149 -9.74 12.92 9.16
CA ALA A 149 -9.20 11.99 10.12
C ALA A 149 -7.67 12.13 10.03
N GLU A 150 -7.00 12.35 11.15
CA GLU A 150 -5.54 12.49 11.18
C GLU A 150 -4.84 11.19 10.74
N CYS A 151 -5.62 10.10 10.67
CA CYS A 151 -5.26 8.77 10.20
C CYS A 151 -5.98 8.43 8.88
N GLU A 152 -5.28 7.78 7.96
CA GLU A 152 -5.92 7.17 6.80
C GLU A 152 -6.32 5.71 7.13
N PRO A 153 -7.61 5.33 7.02
CA PRO A 153 -8.03 3.96 7.22
C PRO A 153 -7.62 3.07 6.03
N THR A 154 -7.15 1.87 6.32
CA THR A 154 -6.82 0.84 5.32
C THR A 154 -7.52 -0.48 5.63
N ALA A 155 -7.79 -1.26 4.59
CA ALA A 155 -8.41 -2.56 4.70
C ALA A 155 -7.32 -3.64 4.82
N ASP A 156 -7.32 -4.38 5.93
CA ASP A 156 -6.44 -5.52 6.17
C ASP A 156 -7.22 -6.85 6.11
N TYR A 157 -6.62 -7.85 5.48
CA TYR A 157 -7.21 -9.18 5.34
C TYR A 157 -6.20 -10.23 5.79
N SER A 158 -6.53 -10.95 6.86
CA SER A 158 -5.78 -12.10 7.34
C SER A 158 -6.44 -13.41 6.90
N SER A 159 -5.86 -14.56 7.28
CA SER A 159 -6.47 -15.87 7.03
C SER A 159 -7.79 -16.11 7.77
N THR A 160 -8.11 -15.28 8.77
CA THR A 160 -9.29 -15.45 9.63
C THR A 160 -10.08 -14.16 9.82
N SER A 161 -9.58 -13.00 9.40
CA SER A 161 -10.24 -11.73 9.70
C SER A 161 -10.21 -10.75 8.53
N PHE A 162 -11.26 -9.94 8.44
CA PHE A 162 -11.24 -8.67 7.73
C PHE A 162 -11.30 -7.55 8.75
N SER A 163 -10.33 -6.64 8.64
CA SER A 163 -10.03 -5.66 9.66
C SER A 163 -9.81 -4.29 9.04
N VAL A 164 -10.09 -3.24 9.79
CA VAL A 164 -9.72 -1.87 9.43
C VAL A 164 -8.54 -1.46 10.30
N LEU A 165 -7.47 -1.06 9.62
CA LEU A 165 -6.24 -0.62 10.24
C LEU A 165 -6.09 0.89 10.05
N PHE A 166 -5.60 1.56 11.08
CA PHE A 166 -5.26 2.98 11.01
C PHE A 166 -3.75 3.10 11.08
N GLU A 167 -3.15 3.38 9.93
CA GLU A 167 -1.72 3.63 9.80
C GLU A 167 -1.50 5.14 9.62
N ALA A 168 -0.42 5.66 10.20
CA ALA A 168 0.01 7.05 10.10
C ALA A 168 -0.98 8.09 10.66
N CYS A 169 -1.38 7.93 11.91
CA CYS A 169 -2.26 8.89 12.63
C CYS A 169 -1.63 10.22 13.05
N ASP A 170 -0.44 10.53 12.57
CA ASP A 170 0.22 11.79 12.85
C ASP A 170 0.24 12.64 11.58
N GLY A 171 -0.58 13.69 11.56
CA GLY A 171 -0.33 14.91 10.79
C GLY A 171 0.98 15.63 11.17
N GLY A 172 1.88 14.98 11.90
CA GLY A 172 3.19 15.44 12.31
C GLY A 172 4.29 15.02 11.34
N SER A 173 4.33 15.58 10.12
CA SER A 173 5.56 15.66 9.30
C SER A 173 6.38 14.36 9.14
N GLY A 174 5.74 13.19 9.20
CA GLY A 174 6.37 11.89 9.11
C GLY A 174 6.31 11.38 7.68
N ASN A 175 7.10 11.97 6.78
CA ASN A 175 7.25 11.48 5.40
C ASN A 175 7.87 10.07 5.40
N TYR A 176 7.02 9.05 5.46
CA TYR A 176 7.37 7.69 5.08
C TYR A 176 6.29 7.18 4.12
N LEU A 177 6.62 7.23 2.83
CA LEU A 177 6.08 6.39 1.75
C LEU A 177 5.04 6.96 0.78
N ASP A 178 4.72 8.26 0.75
CA ASP A 178 3.98 8.83 -0.40
C ASP A 178 4.51 10.18 -0.94
N SER A 179 5.81 10.21 -1.20
CA SER A 179 6.34 10.92 -2.38
C SER A 179 7.60 10.24 -2.88
N ILE A 180 7.46 9.24 -3.75
CA ILE A 180 8.57 8.84 -4.64
C ILE A 180 8.68 9.88 -5.78
N THR A 181 8.73 11.15 -5.42
CA THR A 181 9.53 12.14 -6.13
C THR A 181 10.69 12.41 -5.18
N PRO A 182 11.89 11.88 -5.45
CA PRO A 182 12.99 12.02 -4.52
C PRO A 182 13.18 13.50 -4.20
N ALA A 183 13.22 13.82 -2.90
CA ALA A 183 13.35 15.20 -2.50
C ALA A 183 14.58 15.83 -3.17
N TRP A 184 14.48 17.08 -3.60
CA TRP A 184 15.53 17.75 -4.38
C TRP A 184 16.92 17.65 -3.73
N TYR A 185 16.97 17.59 -2.40
CA TYR A 185 18.21 17.45 -1.63
C TYR A 185 18.89 16.07 -1.76
N ILE A 186 18.21 15.03 -2.24
CA ILE A 186 18.78 13.71 -2.58
C ILE A 186 19.15 13.65 -4.06
N ILE A 187 18.28 14.18 -4.93
CA ILE A 187 18.53 14.22 -6.37
C ILE A 187 19.82 15.01 -6.67
N PHE A 188 20.00 16.18 -6.04
CA PHE A 188 21.12 17.06 -6.31
C PHE A 188 22.50 16.44 -6.02
N PRO A 189 22.78 15.86 -4.84
CA PRO A 189 24.07 15.22 -4.56
C PRO A 189 24.28 13.95 -5.38
N VAL A 190 23.24 13.16 -5.66
CA VAL A 190 23.36 11.95 -6.50
C VAL A 190 23.67 12.33 -7.95
N ALA A 191 22.97 13.33 -8.50
CA ALA A 191 23.25 13.84 -9.85
C ALA A 191 24.66 14.44 -9.96
N LEU A 192 25.09 15.21 -8.95
CA LEU A 192 26.46 15.74 -8.90
C LEU A 192 27.50 14.62 -8.82
N ALA A 193 27.25 13.56 -8.06
CA ALA A 193 28.15 12.41 -7.96
C ALA A 193 28.29 11.68 -9.31
N ILE A 194 27.19 11.49 -10.05
CA ILE A 194 27.21 10.88 -11.39
C ILE A 194 27.98 11.76 -12.37
N VAL A 195 27.72 13.07 -12.40
CA VAL A 195 28.45 14.00 -13.27
C VAL A 195 29.94 14.00 -12.94
N PHE A 196 30.30 14.02 -11.65
CA PHE A 196 31.70 13.95 -11.22
C PHE A 196 32.37 12.65 -11.65
N LEU A 197 31.68 11.51 -11.53
CA LEU A 197 32.19 10.21 -11.95
C LEU A 197 32.44 10.19 -13.46
N VAL A 198 31.51 10.70 -14.27
CA VAL A 198 31.68 10.82 -15.73
C VAL A 198 32.89 11.70 -16.07
N VAL A 199 33.05 12.85 -15.42
CA VAL A 199 34.21 13.74 -15.64
C VAL A 199 35.53 13.08 -15.25
N VAL A 200 35.57 12.33 -14.15
CA VAL A 200 36.79 11.62 -13.71
C VAL A 200 37.13 10.46 -14.64
N VAL A 201 36.15 9.67 -15.07
CA VAL A 201 36.40 8.52 -15.96
C VAL A 201 36.78 8.98 -17.37
N PHE A 202 36.03 9.89 -17.97
CA PHE A 202 36.34 10.39 -19.32
C PHE A 202 37.54 11.35 -19.32
N GLY A 203 37.65 12.24 -18.33
CA GLY A 203 38.80 13.13 -18.16
C GLY A 203 40.08 12.38 -17.84
N GLY A 204 40.01 11.35 -16.99
CA GLY A 204 41.12 10.45 -16.68
C GLY A 204 41.57 9.63 -17.90
N GLY A 205 40.60 9.13 -18.69
CA GLY A 205 40.87 8.43 -19.95
C GLY A 205 41.61 9.31 -20.97
N LEU A 206 41.14 10.54 -21.18
CA LEU A 206 41.79 11.49 -22.10
C LEU A 206 43.18 11.93 -21.62
N ALA A 207 43.41 12.05 -20.31
CA ALA A 207 44.72 12.37 -19.76
C ALA A 207 45.74 11.23 -19.97
N LEU A 208 45.31 9.98 -19.82
CA LEU A 208 46.15 8.80 -20.10
C LEU A 208 46.49 8.68 -21.58
N GLU A 209 45.53 8.91 -22.46
CA GLU A 209 45.77 8.84 -23.90
C GLU A 209 46.77 9.91 -24.37
N ASN A 210 46.67 11.13 -23.83
CA ASN A 210 47.65 12.20 -24.10
C ASN A 210 49.06 11.88 -23.58
N ARG A 211 49.19 11.21 -22.42
CA ARG A 211 50.50 10.75 -21.92
C ARG A 211 51.11 9.68 -22.82
N ILE A 212 50.31 8.74 -23.34
CA ILE A 212 50.80 7.69 -24.24
C ILE A 212 51.22 8.28 -25.59
N ARG A 213 50.45 9.22 -26.15
CA ARG A 213 50.80 9.92 -27.41
C ARG A 213 52.11 10.71 -27.28
N ARG A 214 52.33 11.42 -26.17
CA ARG A 214 53.58 12.16 -25.91
C ARG A 214 54.80 11.23 -25.78
N LYS A 215 54.66 10.10 -25.08
CA LYS A 215 55.74 9.09 -24.98
C LYS A 215 56.12 8.50 -26.32
N LYS A 216 55.14 8.15 -27.17
CA LYS A 216 55.40 7.61 -28.53
C LYS A 216 56.08 8.65 -29.44
N ALA A 217 55.72 9.93 -29.33
CA ALA A 217 56.36 11.01 -30.10
C ALA A 217 57.83 11.22 -29.69
N GLN A 218 58.13 11.22 -28.40
CA GLN A 218 59.50 11.36 -27.89
C GLN A 218 60.41 10.19 -28.32
N GLN A 219 59.91 8.95 -28.29
CA GLN A 219 60.67 7.79 -28.77
C GLN A 219 61.03 7.90 -30.26
N ARG A 220 60.11 8.38 -31.10
CA ARG A 220 60.37 8.60 -32.53
C ARG A 220 61.42 9.68 -32.78
N LEU A 221 61.43 10.75 -31.98
CA LEU A 221 62.44 11.81 -32.09
C LEU A 221 63.83 11.30 -31.69
N ASN A 222 63.94 10.55 -30.59
CA ASN A 222 65.20 9.99 -30.12
C ASN A 222 65.81 8.97 -31.09
N LEU A 223 64.98 8.17 -31.77
CA LEU A 223 65.45 7.25 -32.82
C LEU A 223 66.00 8.01 -34.04
N ARG A 224 65.33 9.10 -34.46
CA ARG A 224 65.82 9.94 -35.57
C ARG A 224 67.13 10.64 -35.25
N THR A 225 67.31 11.14 -34.04
CA THR A 225 68.59 11.75 -33.63
C THR A 225 69.71 10.72 -33.53
N LYS A 226 69.45 9.49 -33.06
CA LYS A 226 70.44 8.40 -33.09
C LYS A 226 70.85 8.04 -34.52
N GLN A 227 69.90 7.83 -35.42
CA GLN A 227 70.19 7.52 -36.83
C GLN A 227 70.96 8.66 -37.54
N ARG A 228 70.67 9.93 -37.21
CA ARG A 228 71.44 11.07 -37.73
C ARG A 228 72.87 11.10 -37.19
N LYS A 229 73.07 10.81 -35.90
CA LYS A 229 74.42 10.71 -35.31
C LYS A 229 75.22 9.55 -35.92
N GLU A 230 74.60 8.39 -36.13
CA GLU A 230 75.24 7.24 -36.78
C GLU A 230 75.63 7.57 -38.23
N LYS A 231 74.76 8.22 -39.01
CA LYS A 231 75.10 8.68 -40.36
C LYS A 231 76.20 9.73 -40.37
N PHE A 232 76.24 10.64 -39.41
CA PHE A 232 77.30 11.65 -39.29
C PHE A 232 78.64 11.01 -38.91
N LEU A 233 78.64 10.03 -37.99
CA LEU A 233 79.84 9.27 -37.61
C LEU A 233 80.37 8.40 -38.76
N GLN A 234 79.49 7.76 -39.53
CA GLN A 234 79.89 7.05 -40.75
C GLN A 234 80.44 7.99 -41.83
N GLY A 235 79.90 9.21 -41.96
CA GLY A 235 80.43 10.23 -42.86
C GLY A 235 81.82 10.74 -42.46
N LEU A 236 82.12 10.82 -41.17
CA LEU A 236 83.45 11.17 -40.65
C LEU A 236 84.48 10.06 -40.91
N GLN A 237 84.12 8.79 -40.70
CA GLN A 237 85.00 7.66 -41.00
C GLN A 237 85.25 7.48 -42.53
N GLY A 238 84.28 7.83 -43.37
CA GLY A 238 84.46 7.81 -44.83
C GLY A 238 85.42 8.88 -45.36
N SER A 239 85.62 9.98 -44.62
CA SER A 239 86.49 11.10 -45.02
C SER A 239 87.98 10.89 -44.71
N GLU A 240 88.34 9.96 -43.83
CA GLU A 240 89.75 9.60 -43.56
C GLU A 240 90.31 8.58 -44.56
N SER A 241 89.46 7.90 -45.34
CA SER A 241 89.90 6.90 -46.33
C SER A 241 90.13 7.44 -47.74
N SER A 242 89.98 8.75 -47.97
CA SER A 242 90.19 9.40 -49.28
C SER A 242 91.36 10.40 -49.32
N LEU A 243 92.26 10.34 -48.34
CA LEU A 243 93.46 11.19 -48.24
C LEU A 243 94.77 10.37 -48.24
N ILE A 244 94.78 9.22 -48.92
CA ILE A 244 95.99 8.50 -49.33
C ILE A 244 95.95 8.32 -50.85
#